data_AF-A0A7X3Z8U5-F1
#
_entry.id   AF-A0A7X3Z8U5-F1
#
_cell.length_a   1.000
_cell.length_b   1.000
_cell.length_c   1.000
_cell.angle_alpha   90.00
_cell.angle_beta   90.00
_cell.angle_gamma   90.00
#
_symmetry.space_group_name_H-M   'P 1'
#
loop_
_entity.id
_entity.type
_entity.pdbx_description
1 polymer ?
#
loop_
_entity_poly.entity_id
_entity_poly.type
_entity_poly.pdbx_seq_one_letter_code
_entity_poly.pdbx_strand_id
1 'polypeptide(L)'
;MERWASRFVTELFREFTVVFVGYRVNDRVIRYLLDALAAERAKGDAVPEPYAFADWDRSKNPERETRDMWLAKKVEPIIYEKLDESHKKHCERDEHRLLRETLIQWADLRRDLSRQVRFGIALDGLVKAPGDNDDPVVERVLWALDDAGVASGLASQPPIMDESEFPKLGKWFDVFLKGDLQCCYADELDTGFPFHGTAVPKLVDMSRGAANPESLDATRQQLSVWLAQHLHVPQLLASVIRKGGQLHPFLRQEVRKRLADSDIHARLRMLWTVLLDSRPTGPLGLPSGVIVCPDGNRTGERISDHYRAAESDAERRQIEEEVVAGLAPQLIVRPGPPPRSPGRECHENNQGSVSPIDECGHLELTSDESNVRRWARVVLKDREFLARHAETLTGHLEHALSLGERDDAIPSDSSRFRPSIAPTGTHHPDGWTHLIDLAREGYLALADSTRARAEDLLLRWTESPRPLLRRMALDALTEDVEADIRLSEGLLLAERRPGLWDLEMRPEALRFLREASTRLPGCLRTRIVDAIRDGPCLNGGLGPFNSQRQLDREKSLRLYELGEPGGTDPRVRVEELGLQDLVAALSEEGVGQDEVAGLASRKPVRFASALRCLA
;
A
#
# COMPACT_ATOMS: atom_id res chain seq x y z
N MET A 1 32.93 -23.22 24.34
CA MET A 1 31.80 -22.81 25.18
C MET A 1 32.21 -21.86 26.34
N GLU A 2 33.45 -21.36 26.42
CA GLU A 2 34.05 -20.84 27.67
C GLU A 2 34.09 -19.31 27.89
N ARG A 3 33.38 -18.47 27.14
CA ARG A 3 33.44 -16.99 27.32
C ARG A 3 32.10 -16.25 27.37
N TRP A 4 30.98 -16.96 27.42
CA TRP A 4 29.65 -16.33 27.40
C TRP A 4 29.31 -15.66 28.74
N ALA A 5 29.56 -16.33 29.86
CA ALA A 5 29.27 -15.79 31.19
C ALA A 5 30.07 -14.52 31.52
N SER A 6 31.36 -14.46 31.15
CA SER A 6 32.15 -13.25 31.39
C SER A 6 31.68 -12.08 30.54
N ARG A 7 31.34 -12.31 29.26
CA ARG A 7 30.80 -11.27 28.37
C ARG A 7 29.47 -10.72 28.87
N PHE A 8 28.55 -11.60 29.28
CA PHE A 8 27.26 -11.21 29.84
C PHE A 8 27.43 -10.31 31.08
N VAL A 9 28.32 -10.69 31.99
CA VAL A 9 28.59 -9.90 33.21
C VAL A 9 29.19 -8.54 32.87
N THR A 10 30.10 -8.48 31.90
CA THR A 10 30.69 -7.21 31.44
C THR A 10 29.62 -6.29 30.82
N GLU A 11 28.77 -6.82 29.94
CA GLU A 11 27.68 -6.07 29.31
C GLU A 11 26.67 -5.58 30.36
N LEU A 12 26.32 -6.43 31.34
CA LEU A 12 25.43 -6.08 32.45
C LEU A 12 25.91 -4.84 33.22
N PHE A 13 27.18 -4.79 33.64
CA PHE A 13 27.69 -3.63 34.39
C PHE A 13 27.96 -2.41 33.51
N ARG A 14 28.12 -2.59 32.20
CA ARG A 14 28.35 -1.48 31.26
C ARG A 14 27.06 -0.77 30.90
N GLU A 15 25.97 -1.51 30.72
CA GLU A 15 24.70 -0.98 30.23
C GLU A 15 23.72 -0.65 31.37
N PHE A 16 23.85 -1.29 32.53
CA PHE A 16 22.89 -1.16 33.62
C PHE A 16 23.54 -0.70 34.93
N THR A 17 22.76 0.04 35.74
CA THR A 17 23.09 0.26 37.15
C THR A 17 22.72 -1.00 37.93
N VAL A 18 23.71 -1.69 38.48
CA VAL A 18 23.51 -2.96 39.19
C VAL A 18 23.43 -2.71 40.70
N VAL A 19 22.40 -3.28 41.34
CA VAL A 19 22.21 -3.25 42.80
C VAL A 19 22.11 -4.68 43.32
N PHE A 20 23.04 -5.09 44.19
CA PHE A 20 23.00 -6.40 44.83
C PHE A 20 22.08 -6.40 46.05
N VAL A 21 21.19 -7.40 46.13
CA VAL A 21 20.25 -7.58 47.24
C VAL A 21 20.36 -9.01 47.76
N GLY A 22 20.50 -9.19 49.07
CA GLY A 22 20.54 -10.52 49.70
C GLY A 22 21.88 -11.24 49.64
N TYR A 23 22.97 -10.52 49.32
CA TYR A 23 24.32 -11.06 49.26
C TYR A 23 25.22 -10.44 50.31
N ARG A 24 26.21 -11.22 50.77
CA ARG A 24 27.32 -10.76 51.61
C ARG A 24 28.57 -10.54 50.77
N VAL A 25 29.44 -9.65 51.23
CA VAL A 25 30.71 -9.31 50.56
C VAL A 25 31.62 -10.53 50.31
N ASN A 26 31.49 -11.57 51.14
CA ASN A 26 32.28 -12.80 51.05
C ASN A 26 31.59 -13.94 50.29
N ASP A 27 30.41 -13.72 49.71
CA ASP A 27 29.72 -14.73 48.92
C ASP A 27 30.52 -15.09 47.68
N ARG A 28 30.57 -16.39 47.38
CA ARG A 28 31.35 -16.92 46.23
C ARG A 28 30.90 -16.31 44.91
N VAL A 29 29.60 -16.07 44.77
CA VAL A 29 28.99 -15.50 43.55
C VAL A 29 29.41 -14.04 43.37
N ILE A 30 29.30 -13.21 44.41
CA ILE A 30 29.72 -11.80 44.37
C ILE A 30 31.20 -11.68 44.06
N ARG A 31 32.04 -12.50 44.71
CA ARG A 31 33.49 -12.51 44.44
C ARG A 31 33.78 -12.79 42.96
N TYR A 32 33.14 -13.80 42.39
CA TYR A 32 33.30 -14.13 40.97
C TYR A 32 32.88 -12.97 40.04
N LEU A 33 31.73 -12.34 40.30
CA LEU A 33 31.23 -11.20 39.52
C LEU A 33 32.16 -9.97 39.62
N LEU A 34 32.66 -9.67 40.81
CA LEU A 34 33.56 -8.54 41.05
C LEU A 34 34.97 -8.80 40.51
N ASP A 35 35.47 -10.03 40.56
CA ASP A 35 36.75 -10.41 39.95
C ASP A 35 36.69 -10.25 38.42
N ALA A 36 35.58 -10.66 37.80
CA ALA A 36 35.33 -10.43 36.38
C ALA A 36 35.27 -8.92 36.04
N LEU A 37 34.57 -8.13 36.86
CA LEU A 37 34.48 -6.68 36.71
C LEU A 37 35.85 -5.98 36.88
N ALA A 38 36.64 -6.41 37.85
CA ALA A 38 37.99 -5.89 38.10
C ALA A 38 38.95 -6.18 36.94
N ALA A 39 38.85 -7.37 36.33
CA ALA A 39 39.63 -7.75 35.16
C ALA A 39 39.30 -6.90 33.92
N GLU A 40 38.05 -6.45 33.76
CA GLU A 40 37.65 -5.54 32.66
C GLU A 40 38.10 -4.10 32.92
N ARG A 41 37.98 -3.60 34.15
CA ARG A 41 38.50 -2.27 34.52
C ARG A 41 40.01 -2.14 34.27
N ALA A 42 40.76 -3.22 34.47
CA ALA A 42 42.20 -3.26 34.18
C ALA A 42 42.53 -3.08 32.69
N LYS A 43 41.56 -3.29 31.79
CA LYS A 43 41.71 -3.11 30.33
C LYS A 43 41.37 -1.68 29.87
N GLY A 44 40.97 -0.78 30.77
CA GLY A 44 40.76 0.64 30.48
C GLY A 44 39.30 1.08 30.29
N ASP A 45 38.33 0.18 30.46
CA ASP A 45 36.91 0.55 30.36
C ASP A 45 36.41 1.23 31.64
N ALA A 46 35.78 2.40 31.49
CA ALA A 46 35.11 3.12 32.56
C ALA A 46 33.74 2.50 32.86
N VAL A 47 33.73 1.47 33.73
CA VAL A 47 32.50 0.78 34.16
C VAL A 47 31.98 1.39 35.47
N PRO A 48 30.69 1.78 35.56
CA PRO A 48 30.08 2.30 36.79
C PRO A 48 30.32 1.42 38.02
N GLU A 49 30.30 2.04 39.21
CA GLU A 49 30.39 1.31 40.47
C GLU A 49 29.00 0.73 40.83
N PRO A 50 28.88 -0.58 41.07
CA PRO A 50 27.61 -1.18 41.47
C PRO A 50 27.29 -0.85 42.92
N TYR A 51 26.02 -0.99 43.30
CA TYR A 51 25.53 -0.79 44.66
C TYR A 51 25.25 -2.12 45.35
N ALA A 52 25.25 -2.16 46.68
CA ALA A 52 24.80 -3.33 47.43
C ALA A 52 24.04 -2.93 48.70
N PHE A 53 22.89 -3.56 48.95
CA PHE A 53 22.24 -3.46 50.25
C PHE A 53 23.02 -4.27 51.29
N ALA A 54 23.61 -3.58 52.26
CA ALA A 54 24.52 -4.16 53.25
C ALA A 54 23.90 -4.14 54.65
N ASP A 55 23.67 -5.32 55.23
CA ASP A 55 23.19 -5.44 56.61
C ASP A 55 24.33 -5.24 57.61
N TRP A 56 24.06 -4.48 58.67
CA TRP A 56 24.93 -4.41 59.84
C TRP A 56 24.13 -4.71 61.11
N ASP A 57 24.80 -5.29 62.10
CA ASP A 57 24.22 -5.76 63.36
C ASP A 57 25.01 -5.14 64.52
N ARG A 58 24.32 -4.40 65.41
CA ARG A 58 24.93 -3.74 66.59
C ARG A 58 25.74 -4.69 67.45
N SER A 59 25.36 -5.97 67.50
CA SER A 59 25.98 -6.98 68.35
C SER A 59 27.16 -7.70 67.68
N LYS A 60 27.23 -7.72 66.34
CA LYS A 60 28.18 -8.58 65.60
C LYS A 60 29.09 -7.85 64.62
N ASN A 61 28.61 -6.84 63.90
CA ASN A 61 29.39 -6.12 62.90
C ASN A 61 29.03 -4.63 62.86
N PRO A 62 29.94 -3.72 63.24
CA PRO A 62 29.66 -2.29 63.22
C PRO A 62 29.43 -1.76 61.80
N GLU A 63 28.60 -0.73 61.69
CA GLU A 63 28.22 -0.07 60.43
C GLU A 63 29.44 0.33 59.59
N ARG A 64 30.43 0.97 60.22
CA ARG A 64 31.65 1.45 59.54
C ARG A 64 32.48 0.32 58.93
N GLU A 65 32.66 -0.77 59.66
CA GLU A 65 33.41 -1.92 59.15
C GLU A 65 32.70 -2.56 57.96
N THR A 66 31.38 -2.71 58.05
CA THR A 66 30.57 -3.22 56.95
C THR A 66 30.67 -2.32 55.72
N ARG A 67 30.63 -1.00 55.91
CA ARG A 67 30.82 -0.01 54.83
C ARG A 67 32.18 -0.16 54.14
N ASP A 68 33.24 -0.17 54.94
CA ASP A 68 34.62 -0.22 54.45
C ASP A 68 34.90 -1.53 53.70
N MET A 69 34.31 -2.65 54.13
CA MET A 69 34.41 -3.93 53.43
C MET A 69 33.85 -3.88 52.00
N TRP A 70 32.68 -3.26 51.80
CA TRP A 70 32.07 -3.12 50.47
C TRP A 70 32.81 -2.09 49.60
N LEU A 71 33.21 -0.95 50.19
CA LEU A 71 33.99 0.07 49.48
C LEU A 71 35.37 -0.45 49.03
N ALA A 72 36.03 -1.29 49.84
CA ALA A 72 37.28 -1.94 49.44
C ALA A 72 37.14 -2.84 48.20
N LYS A 73 35.90 -3.27 47.90
CA LYS A 73 35.54 -4.03 46.70
C LYS A 73 35.03 -3.16 45.55
N LYS A 74 35.08 -1.83 45.69
CA LYS A 74 34.54 -0.86 44.72
C LYS A 74 33.05 -1.09 44.43
N VAL A 75 32.29 -1.35 45.49
CA VAL A 75 30.83 -1.45 45.50
C VAL A 75 30.31 -0.43 46.51
N GLU A 76 29.39 0.44 46.11
CA GLU A 76 28.82 1.47 46.99
C GLU A 76 27.73 0.85 47.89
N PRO A 77 27.92 0.79 49.22
CA PRO A 77 26.97 0.13 50.10
C PRO A 77 25.78 1.04 50.47
N ILE A 78 24.56 0.51 50.33
CA ILE A 78 23.33 1.04 50.89
C ILE A 78 23.09 0.34 52.21
N ILE A 79 23.55 0.96 53.30
CA ILE A 79 23.62 0.32 54.61
C ILE A 79 22.25 0.37 55.30
N TYR A 80 21.84 -0.74 55.91
CA TYR A 80 20.66 -0.81 56.76
C TYR A 80 20.92 -1.66 58.00
N GLU A 81 20.27 -1.29 59.11
CA GLU A 81 20.39 -2.00 60.38
C GLU A 81 19.55 -3.29 60.36
N LYS A 82 20.17 -4.39 60.78
CA LYS A 82 19.48 -5.65 61.05
C LYS A 82 18.85 -5.57 62.45
N LEU A 83 17.54 -5.81 62.54
CA LEU A 83 16.84 -5.69 63.82
C LEU A 83 17.11 -6.93 64.71
N ASP A 84 17.46 -6.69 65.96
CA ASP A 84 17.84 -7.71 66.95
C ASP A 84 16.70 -8.69 67.32
N GLU A 85 17.07 -9.95 67.65
CA GLU A 85 16.17 -11.02 68.09
C GLU A 85 15.42 -10.73 69.41
N SER A 86 15.89 -9.74 70.18
CA SER A 86 15.42 -9.44 71.55
C SER A 86 14.14 -8.60 71.60
N HIS A 87 13.64 -8.11 70.46
CA HIS A 87 12.41 -7.34 70.36
C HIS A 87 11.36 -8.01 69.47
N LYS A 88 10.80 -9.16 69.89
CA LYS A 88 9.37 -9.48 69.67
C LYS A 88 8.91 -10.75 70.39
N LYS A 89 7.88 -10.60 71.23
CA LYS A 89 6.99 -11.68 71.64
C LYS A 89 6.04 -11.97 70.48
N HIS A 90 6.12 -13.19 69.98
CA HIS A 90 5.13 -13.86 69.11
C HIS A 90 5.00 -13.31 67.68
N CYS A 91 5.31 -14.20 66.73
CA CYS A 91 4.96 -14.19 65.31
C CYS A 91 5.78 -13.25 64.39
N GLU A 92 6.53 -13.92 63.49
CA GLU A 92 7.30 -13.42 62.34
C GLU A 92 8.67 -12.78 62.62
N ARG A 93 9.72 -13.62 62.50
CA ARG A 93 11.14 -13.24 62.46
C ARG A 93 11.39 -12.43 61.20
N ASP A 94 11.64 -11.13 61.36
CA ASP A 94 11.79 -10.25 60.23
C ASP A 94 13.03 -9.37 60.31
N GLU A 95 14.18 -10.02 60.40
CA GLU A 95 15.48 -9.40 60.67
C GLU A 95 15.87 -8.32 59.63
N HIS A 96 15.38 -8.45 58.38
CA HIS A 96 15.64 -7.52 57.28
C HIS A 96 14.49 -6.53 57.02
N ARG A 97 13.70 -6.18 58.04
CA ARG A 97 12.49 -5.34 57.89
C ARG A 97 12.76 -4.01 57.17
N LEU A 98 13.84 -3.32 57.54
CA LEU A 98 14.20 -2.04 56.93
C LEU A 98 14.52 -2.17 55.43
N LEU A 99 15.14 -3.26 55.00
CA LEU A 99 15.37 -3.53 53.58
C LEU A 99 14.04 -3.66 52.83
N ARG A 100 13.11 -4.47 53.34
CA ARG A 100 11.79 -4.63 52.71
C ARG A 100 11.00 -3.33 52.68
N GLU A 101 10.94 -2.61 53.79
CA GLU A 101 10.25 -1.31 53.86
C GLU A 101 10.87 -0.31 52.86
N THR A 102 12.19 -0.29 52.72
CA THR A 102 12.88 0.55 51.73
C THR A 102 12.52 0.15 50.30
N LEU A 103 12.51 -1.15 49.98
CA LEU A 103 12.14 -1.62 48.65
C LEU A 103 10.66 -1.32 48.31
N ILE A 104 9.76 -1.44 49.29
CA ILE A 104 8.35 -1.04 49.15
C ILE A 104 8.26 0.47 48.92
N GLN A 105 8.93 1.29 49.72
CA GLN A 105 8.95 2.74 49.53
C GLN A 105 9.55 3.16 48.19
N TRP A 106 10.58 2.47 47.70
CA TRP A 106 11.14 2.71 46.37
C TRP A 106 10.15 2.31 45.26
N ALA A 107 9.40 1.23 45.45
CA ALA A 107 8.33 0.84 44.54
C ALA A 107 7.20 1.88 44.53
N ASP A 108 6.82 2.42 45.70
CA ASP A 108 5.81 3.48 45.82
C ASP A 108 6.31 4.81 45.25
N LEU A 109 7.57 5.19 45.49
CA LEU A 109 8.21 6.34 44.84
C LEU A 109 8.23 6.19 43.31
N ARG A 110 8.45 4.97 42.80
CA ARG A 110 8.36 4.68 41.36
C ARG A 110 6.92 4.83 40.85
N ARG A 111 5.92 4.44 41.65
CA ARG A 111 4.49 4.65 41.34
C ARG A 111 4.12 6.14 41.35
N ASP A 112 4.66 6.93 42.28
CA ASP A 112 4.35 8.35 42.50
C ASP A 112 5.40 9.33 41.92
N LEU A 113 6.20 8.91 40.92
CA LEU A 113 7.11 9.83 40.24
C LEU A 113 6.34 11.03 39.69
N SER A 114 6.74 12.24 40.09
CA SER A 114 6.08 13.48 39.64
C SER A 114 6.00 13.51 38.11
N ARG A 115 4.91 14.06 37.57
CA ARG A 115 4.70 14.19 36.12
C ARG A 115 5.88 14.79 35.39
N GLN A 116 6.62 15.71 36.02
CA GLN A 116 7.82 16.32 35.47
C GLN A 116 8.96 15.32 35.23
N VAL A 117 9.19 14.40 36.17
CA VAL A 117 10.23 13.36 36.03
C VAL A 117 9.83 12.36 34.96
N ARG A 118 8.57 11.91 34.95
CA ARG A 118 8.04 11.02 33.90
C ARG A 118 8.14 11.67 32.52
N PHE A 119 7.81 12.97 32.42
CA PHE A 119 7.93 13.72 31.18
C PHE A 119 9.39 13.79 30.68
N GLY A 120 10.35 14.01 31.57
CA GLY A 120 11.78 13.95 31.23
C GLY A 120 12.22 12.58 30.71
N ILE A 121 11.74 11.49 31.33
CA ILE A 121 12.00 10.12 30.88
C ILE A 121 11.42 9.87 29.48
N ALA A 122 10.19 10.32 29.23
CA ALA A 122 9.55 10.17 27.93
C ALA A 122 10.35 10.91 26.83
N LEU A 123 10.77 12.16 27.08
CA LEU A 123 11.56 12.93 26.12
C LEU A 123 12.94 12.31 25.87
N ASP A 124 13.68 11.92 26.92
CA ASP A 124 14.99 11.26 26.76
C ASP A 124 14.89 9.94 25.98
N GLY A 125 13.80 9.19 26.20
CA GLY A 125 13.52 7.97 25.47
C GLY A 125 13.20 8.21 24.00
N LEU A 126 12.40 9.23 23.68
CA LEU A 126 12.00 9.54 22.29
C LEU A 126 13.17 9.95 21.37
N VAL A 127 14.24 10.53 21.92
CA VAL A 127 15.46 10.87 21.18
C VAL A 127 16.24 9.62 20.72
N LYS A 128 15.99 8.48 21.39
CA LYS A 128 16.59 7.19 21.07
C LYS A 128 15.68 6.45 20.10
N ALA A 129 16.28 5.85 19.08
CA ALA A 129 15.55 4.96 18.18
C ALA A 129 15.17 3.69 18.95
N PRO A 130 13.91 3.25 18.93
CA PRO A 130 13.53 2.00 19.56
C PRO A 130 14.21 0.83 18.82
N GLY A 131 14.72 -0.12 19.61
CA GLY A 131 15.27 -1.40 19.18
C GLY A 131 14.18 -2.41 18.80
N ASP A 132 14.60 -3.55 18.28
CA ASP A 132 13.69 -4.63 17.86
C ASP A 132 13.47 -5.63 19.02
N ASN A 133 12.20 -5.86 19.39
CA ASN A 133 11.69 -6.73 20.47
C ASN A 133 12.23 -6.44 21.89
N ASP A 134 11.31 -6.34 22.86
CA ASP A 134 11.58 -6.17 24.31
C ASP A 134 12.59 -5.06 24.66
N ASP A 135 12.48 -3.91 23.98
CA ASP A 135 13.35 -2.76 24.21
C ASP A 135 13.01 -2.04 25.54
N PRO A 136 13.93 -1.99 26.53
CA PRO A 136 13.70 -1.30 27.80
C PRO A 136 13.51 0.21 27.65
N VAL A 137 13.91 0.82 26.53
CA VAL A 137 13.58 2.22 26.21
C VAL A 137 12.09 2.34 25.87
N VAL A 138 11.55 1.44 25.03
CA VAL A 138 10.13 1.43 24.67
C VAL A 138 9.27 1.24 25.91
N GLU A 139 9.57 0.26 26.75
CA GLU A 139 8.83 0.02 27.99
C GLU A 139 8.80 1.26 28.91
N ARG A 140 9.94 1.94 29.08
CA ARG A 140 10.03 3.14 29.92
C ARG A 140 9.22 4.30 29.35
N VAL A 141 9.24 4.50 28.03
CA VAL A 141 8.46 5.57 27.38
C VAL A 141 6.98 5.29 27.47
N LEU A 142 6.53 4.06 27.18
CA LEU A 142 5.12 3.69 27.27
C LEU A 142 4.60 3.82 28.71
N TRP A 143 5.38 3.36 29.70
CA TRP A 143 5.06 3.55 31.11
C TRP A 143 4.96 5.03 31.52
N ALA A 144 5.88 5.88 31.03
CA ALA A 144 5.85 7.30 31.34
C ALA A 144 4.62 8.00 30.75
N LEU A 145 4.19 7.58 29.55
CA LEU A 145 3.05 8.15 28.82
C LEU A 145 1.70 7.63 29.30
N ASP A 146 1.65 6.57 30.11
CA ASP A 146 0.41 6.06 30.70
C ASP A 146 -0.30 7.10 31.60
N ASP A 147 0.42 8.11 32.10
CA ASP A 147 -0.18 9.30 32.74
C ASP A 147 -0.66 10.30 31.67
N ALA A 148 -1.97 10.53 31.63
CA ALA A 148 -2.61 11.46 30.68
C ALA A 148 -2.07 12.90 30.76
N GLY A 149 -1.58 13.34 31.93
CA GLY A 149 -0.95 14.65 32.10
C GLY A 149 0.42 14.73 31.42
N VAL A 150 1.22 13.66 31.50
CA VAL A 150 2.48 13.52 30.76
C VAL A 150 2.22 13.46 29.26
N ALA A 151 1.24 12.66 28.82
CA ALA A 151 0.85 12.58 27.41
C ALA A 151 0.35 13.93 26.87
N SER A 152 -0.41 14.69 27.66
CA SER A 152 -0.85 16.05 27.31
C SER A 152 0.31 17.05 27.23
N GLY A 153 1.29 16.94 28.13
CA GLY A 153 2.54 17.71 28.07
C GLY A 153 3.34 17.43 26.81
N LEU A 154 3.35 16.16 26.36
CA LEU A 154 3.98 15.74 25.10
C LEU A 154 3.21 16.31 23.89
N ALA A 155 1.89 16.19 23.88
CA ALA A 155 1.03 16.75 22.83
C ALA A 155 1.10 18.29 22.74
N SER A 156 1.59 18.96 23.79
CA SER A 156 1.80 20.42 23.77
C SER A 156 3.17 20.84 23.23
N GLN A 157 4.06 19.89 22.95
CA GLN A 157 5.36 20.19 22.35
C GLN A 157 5.20 20.60 20.88
N PRO A 158 6.09 21.46 20.35
CA PRO A 158 6.11 21.76 18.92
C PRO A 158 6.43 20.51 18.10
N PRO A 159 5.96 20.42 16.83
CA PRO A 159 6.33 19.32 15.95
C PRO A 159 7.83 19.28 15.73
N ILE A 160 8.39 18.07 15.68
CA ILE A 160 9.82 17.89 15.39
C ILE A 160 10.03 18.08 13.89
N MET A 161 10.85 19.07 13.53
CA MET A 161 11.14 19.45 12.14
C MET A 161 12.52 18.99 11.64
N ASP A 162 13.33 18.39 12.51
CA ASP A 162 14.66 17.91 12.17
C ASP A 162 14.58 16.63 11.32
N GLU A 163 15.03 16.72 10.07
CA GLU A 163 15.02 15.59 9.12
C GLU A 163 15.84 14.40 9.61
N SER A 164 16.90 14.62 10.40
CA SER A 164 17.74 13.55 10.95
C SER A 164 17.02 12.71 12.00
N GLU A 165 15.95 13.25 12.59
CA GLU A 165 15.11 12.58 13.58
C GLU A 165 13.94 11.82 12.96
N PHE A 166 13.59 12.06 11.68
CA PHE A 166 12.45 11.40 11.02
C PHE A 166 12.55 9.87 10.97
N PRO A 167 13.73 9.25 10.71
CA PRO A 167 13.85 7.79 10.78
C PRO A 167 13.60 7.24 12.18
N LYS A 168 13.98 7.97 13.24
CA LYS A 168 13.74 7.55 14.63
C LYS A 168 12.27 7.69 14.99
N LEU A 169 11.65 8.82 14.63
CA LEU A 169 10.22 9.07 14.81
C LEU A 169 9.36 8.05 14.06
N GLY A 170 9.77 7.68 12.84
CA GLY A 170 9.11 6.64 12.05
C GLY A 170 8.93 5.34 12.84
N LYS A 171 9.97 4.90 13.56
CA LYS A 171 9.88 3.70 14.40
C LYS A 171 8.95 3.89 15.60
N TRP A 172 8.95 5.06 16.23
CA TRP A 172 8.02 5.37 17.32
C TRP A 172 6.55 5.40 16.88
N PHE A 173 6.26 5.84 15.65
CA PHE A 173 4.90 5.75 15.10
C PHE A 173 4.43 4.30 15.01
N ASP A 174 5.29 3.38 14.59
CA ASP A 174 4.96 1.97 14.55
C ASP A 174 4.64 1.40 15.94
N VAL A 175 5.36 1.84 16.98
CA VAL A 175 5.11 1.49 18.39
C VAL A 175 3.73 2.01 18.84
N PHE A 176 3.47 3.32 18.72
CA PHE A 176 2.22 3.93 19.20
C PHE A 176 0.99 3.42 18.45
N LEU A 177 1.12 3.16 17.14
CA LEU A 177 0.03 2.66 16.32
C LEU A 177 -0.20 1.15 16.46
N LYS A 178 0.74 0.37 17.00
CA LYS A 178 0.55 -1.08 17.23
C LYS A 178 -0.52 -1.37 18.28
N GLY A 179 -0.82 -0.40 19.15
CA GLY A 179 -1.80 -0.55 20.22
C GLY A 179 -1.29 -1.37 21.40
N ASP A 180 -0.01 -1.78 21.41
CA ASP A 180 0.69 -2.36 22.56
C ASP A 180 1.04 -1.28 23.60
N LEU A 181 0.21 -0.25 23.75
CA LEU A 181 0.12 0.50 25.00
C LEU A 181 -0.51 -0.47 26.01
N GLN A 182 0.29 -1.45 26.44
CA GLN A 182 -0.06 -2.31 27.56
C GLN A 182 -0.31 -1.35 28.73
N CYS A 183 -1.58 -1.20 29.12
CA CYS A 183 -1.91 -0.64 30.41
C CYS A 183 -1.11 -1.47 31.41
N CYS A 184 -0.08 -0.87 31.99
CA CYS A 184 0.81 -1.58 32.88
C CYS A 184 -0.01 -1.88 34.14
N TYR A 185 -0.30 -3.16 34.39
CA TYR A 185 -0.74 -3.70 35.69
C TYR A 185 -1.85 -2.89 36.38
N ALA A 186 -3.08 -2.95 35.86
CA ALA A 186 -4.23 -2.78 36.74
C ALA A 186 -4.29 -4.03 37.66
N ASP A 187 -3.81 -3.87 38.89
CA ASP A 187 -3.98 -4.73 40.06
C ASP A 187 -4.44 -6.18 39.81
N GLU A 188 -3.48 -7.11 39.78
CA GLU A 188 -3.74 -8.53 40.14
C GLU A 188 -3.89 -8.73 41.66
N LEU A 189 -3.98 -7.66 42.45
CA LEU A 189 -4.19 -7.72 43.89
C LEU A 189 -5.36 -6.78 44.25
N ASP A 190 -6.55 -7.37 44.36
CA ASP A 190 -7.58 -7.11 45.39
C ASP A 190 -9.05 -7.07 44.90
N THR A 191 -9.33 -7.37 43.63
CA THR A 191 -10.71 -7.71 43.21
C THR A 191 -10.73 -9.07 42.54
N GLY A 192 -11.26 -10.08 43.21
CA GLY A 192 -11.37 -11.47 42.74
C GLY A 192 -12.28 -11.69 41.53
N PHE A 193 -12.20 -10.83 40.52
CA PHE A 193 -12.84 -10.98 39.22
C PHE A 193 -11.76 -10.96 38.13
N PRO A 194 -11.57 -12.05 37.37
CA PRO A 194 -10.74 -12.01 36.18
C PRO A 194 -11.41 -11.06 35.18
N PHE A 195 -10.77 -9.93 34.87
CA PHE A 195 -11.21 -9.06 33.79
C PHE A 195 -11.09 -9.83 32.47
N HIS A 196 -12.22 -10.33 31.96
CA HIS A 196 -12.31 -10.89 30.62
C HIS A 196 -12.19 -9.74 29.60
N GLY A 197 -11.04 -9.64 28.95
CA GLY A 197 -10.85 -9.22 27.56
C GLY A 197 -11.70 -8.07 27.01
N THR A 198 -11.58 -6.86 27.57
CA THR A 198 -11.96 -5.65 26.82
C THR A 198 -10.82 -5.33 25.84
N ALA A 199 -11.12 -5.38 24.54
CA ALA A 199 -10.16 -5.08 23.50
C ALA A 199 -9.65 -3.64 23.65
N VAL A 200 -8.35 -3.45 23.76
CA VAL A 200 -7.78 -2.10 23.87
C VAL A 200 -8.09 -1.31 22.59
N PRO A 201 -8.71 -0.12 22.68
CA PRO A 201 -9.08 0.65 21.49
C PRO A 201 -7.82 1.09 20.74
N LYS A 202 -7.76 0.73 19.45
CA LYS A 202 -6.61 1.01 18.58
C LYS A 202 -6.76 2.37 17.90
N LEU A 203 -5.65 3.08 17.72
CA LEU A 203 -5.61 4.35 16.99
C LEU A 203 -5.79 4.15 15.47
N VAL A 204 -5.30 3.02 14.97
CA VAL A 204 -5.45 2.56 13.59
C VAL A 204 -5.85 1.09 13.65
N ASP A 205 -6.91 0.73 12.96
CA ASP A 205 -7.43 -0.64 12.98
C ASP A 205 -7.17 -1.38 11.65
N MET A 206 -6.83 -2.66 11.79
CA MET A 206 -6.78 -3.65 10.71
C MET A 206 -8.14 -4.33 10.52
N SER A 207 -8.99 -4.29 11.55
CA SER A 207 -10.28 -4.95 11.57
C SER A 207 -11.38 -4.03 11.03
N ARG A 208 -12.14 -4.57 10.07
CA ARG A 208 -13.39 -4.03 9.49
C ARG A 208 -14.13 -3.12 10.48
N GLY A 209 -13.97 -1.80 10.31
CA GLY A 209 -14.50 -0.73 11.14
C GLY A 209 -15.75 -1.11 11.95
N ALA A 210 -15.56 -1.31 13.26
CA ALA A 210 -16.69 -1.46 14.15
C ALA A 210 -17.60 -0.22 14.00
N ALA A 211 -18.89 -0.43 13.76
CA ALA A 211 -19.86 0.65 13.56
C ALA A 211 -19.86 1.66 14.73
N ASN A 212 -19.43 1.21 15.92
CA ASN A 212 -19.12 2.03 17.08
C ASN A 212 -17.72 1.67 17.58
N PRO A 213 -16.66 2.42 17.24
CA PRO A 213 -15.36 2.22 17.85
C PRO A 213 -15.44 2.57 19.34
N GLU A 214 -14.79 1.78 20.19
CA GLU A 214 -14.70 2.06 21.62
C GLU A 214 -14.01 3.41 21.86
N SER A 215 -14.45 4.14 22.89
CA SER A 215 -13.89 5.45 23.22
C SER A 215 -12.40 5.34 23.54
N LEU A 216 -11.57 6.19 22.93
CA LEU A 216 -10.18 6.35 23.35
C LEU A 216 -10.11 6.87 24.78
N ASP A 217 -9.18 6.34 25.56
CA ASP A 217 -8.80 6.89 26.86
C ASP A 217 -8.02 8.21 26.70
N ALA A 218 -7.85 8.93 27.80
CA ALA A 218 -7.22 10.26 27.79
C ALA A 218 -5.81 10.21 27.18
N THR A 219 -5.02 9.18 27.49
CA THR A 219 -3.66 9.00 26.95
C THR A 219 -3.67 8.84 25.42
N ARG A 220 -4.50 7.95 24.86
CA ARG A 220 -4.59 7.75 23.40
C ARG A 220 -5.17 8.97 22.67
N GLN A 221 -6.04 9.73 23.31
CA GLN A 221 -6.50 11.03 22.76
C GLN A 221 -5.32 12.01 22.65
N GLN A 222 -4.49 12.15 23.68
CA GLN A 222 -3.33 13.03 23.63
C GLN A 222 -2.28 12.55 22.61
N LEU A 223 -2.05 11.23 22.52
CA LEU A 223 -1.20 10.67 21.46
C LEU A 223 -1.75 10.95 20.06
N SER A 224 -3.08 10.95 19.88
CA SER A 224 -3.69 11.32 18.60
C SER A 224 -3.39 12.77 18.21
N VAL A 225 -3.44 13.68 19.20
CA VAL A 225 -3.06 15.09 19.01
C VAL A 225 -1.60 15.22 18.65
N TRP A 226 -0.71 14.50 19.35
CA TRP A 226 0.72 14.52 19.06
C TRP A 226 1.06 13.93 17.68
N LEU A 227 0.46 12.80 17.29
CA LEU A 227 0.65 12.19 15.96
C LEU A 227 0.20 13.14 14.85
N ALA A 228 -0.94 13.80 15.02
CA ALA A 228 -1.46 14.75 14.04
C ALA A 228 -0.56 15.99 13.87
N GLN A 229 0.35 16.29 14.80
CA GLN A 229 1.33 17.37 14.59
C GLN A 229 2.42 16.99 13.59
N HIS A 230 2.62 15.70 13.31
CA HIS A 230 3.71 15.17 12.51
C HIS A 230 3.30 14.71 11.10
N LEU A 231 2.24 15.30 10.53
CA LEU A 231 1.74 14.95 9.19
C LEU A 231 2.71 15.28 8.06
N HIS A 232 3.72 16.12 8.32
CA HIS A 232 4.82 16.40 7.41
C HIS A 232 5.81 15.23 7.27
N VAL A 233 5.78 14.25 8.18
CA VAL A 233 6.69 13.11 8.22
C VAL A 233 6.08 11.94 7.40
N PRO A 234 6.62 11.58 6.22
CA PRO A 234 6.03 10.55 5.35
C PRO A 234 5.94 9.16 6.00
N GLN A 235 6.84 8.85 6.94
CA GLN A 235 6.86 7.58 7.66
C GLN A 235 5.60 7.39 8.52
N LEU A 236 4.99 8.47 9.03
CA LEU A 236 3.72 8.37 9.75
C LEU A 236 2.62 7.82 8.84
N LEU A 237 2.50 8.38 7.63
CA LEU A 237 1.55 7.90 6.64
C LEU A 237 1.83 6.42 6.28
N ALA A 238 3.08 6.06 6.04
CA ALA A 238 3.46 4.67 5.75
C ALA A 238 3.06 3.71 6.88
N SER A 239 3.31 4.07 8.13
CA SER A 239 2.92 3.28 9.31
C SER A 239 1.41 3.14 9.44
N VAL A 240 0.64 4.21 9.19
CA VAL A 240 -0.82 4.17 9.18
C VAL A 240 -1.35 3.23 8.10
N ILE A 241 -0.84 3.34 6.86
CA ILE A 241 -1.30 2.49 5.75
C ILE A 241 -0.94 1.01 6.00
N ARG A 242 0.28 0.74 6.49
CA ARG A 242 0.74 -0.62 6.80
C ARG A 242 -0.15 -1.30 7.86
N LYS A 243 -0.76 -0.51 8.74
CA LYS A 243 -1.68 -0.95 9.79
C LYS A 243 -3.16 -0.88 9.39
N GLY A 244 -3.47 -0.76 8.10
CA GLY A 244 -4.83 -0.89 7.57
C GLY A 244 -5.47 0.42 7.13
N GLY A 245 -4.86 1.57 7.42
CA GLY A 245 -5.30 2.88 6.94
C GLY A 245 -6.60 3.40 7.56
N GLN A 246 -7.29 2.62 8.40
CA GLN A 246 -8.53 3.03 9.07
C GLN A 246 -8.21 3.74 10.38
N LEU A 247 -8.26 5.08 10.35
CA LEU A 247 -8.06 5.92 11.54
C LEU A 247 -9.28 5.87 12.46
N HIS A 248 -9.06 5.79 13.78
CA HIS A 248 -10.09 6.05 14.78
C HIS A 248 -10.76 7.42 14.55
N PRO A 249 -12.09 7.60 14.73
CA PRO A 249 -12.78 8.87 14.44
C PRO A 249 -12.16 10.10 15.09
N PHE A 250 -11.70 9.99 16.35
CA PHE A 250 -11.00 11.07 17.05
C PHE A 250 -9.69 11.47 16.34
N LEU A 251 -8.83 10.49 16.02
CA LEU A 251 -7.59 10.75 15.28
C LEU A 251 -7.89 11.30 13.88
N ARG A 252 -8.91 10.76 13.18
CA ARG A 252 -9.35 11.24 11.88
C ARG A 252 -9.75 12.73 11.92
N GLN A 253 -10.46 13.15 12.97
CA GLN A 253 -10.85 14.54 13.16
C GLN A 253 -9.63 15.44 13.42
N GLU A 254 -8.69 14.98 14.24
CA GLU A 254 -7.49 15.77 14.56
C GLU A 254 -6.56 15.91 13.35
N VAL A 255 -6.38 14.85 12.55
CA VAL A 255 -5.65 14.92 11.28
C VAL A 255 -6.35 15.89 10.31
N ARG A 256 -7.68 15.85 10.18
CA ARG A 256 -8.44 16.79 9.32
C ARG A 256 -8.23 18.24 9.73
N LYS A 257 -8.35 18.53 11.03
CA LYS A 257 -8.12 19.86 11.58
C LYS A 257 -6.71 20.34 11.26
N ARG A 258 -5.71 19.49 11.52
CA ARG A 258 -4.31 19.87 11.35
C ARG A 258 -3.91 19.99 9.88
N LEU A 259 -4.48 19.21 8.96
CA LEU A 259 -4.24 19.35 7.52
C LEU A 259 -4.65 20.70 6.95
N ALA A 260 -5.71 21.31 7.49
CA ALA A 260 -6.19 22.62 7.05
C ALA A 260 -5.17 23.74 7.37
N ASP A 261 -4.49 23.63 8.52
CA ASP A 261 -3.63 24.68 9.06
C ASP A 261 -2.12 24.40 8.88
N SER A 262 -1.72 23.21 8.42
CA SER A 262 -0.32 22.81 8.34
C SER A 262 0.28 23.09 6.97
N ASP A 263 1.49 23.64 6.96
CA ASP A 263 2.32 23.73 5.76
C ASP A 263 3.03 22.39 5.53
N ILE A 264 2.43 21.54 4.69
CA ILE A 264 2.96 20.23 4.32
C ILE A 264 3.05 20.11 2.80
N HIS A 265 3.96 19.24 2.33
CA HIS A 265 4.18 18.99 0.92
C HIS A 265 2.87 18.59 0.21
N ALA A 266 2.59 19.18 -0.96
CA ALA A 266 1.33 19.01 -1.69
C ALA A 266 0.97 17.54 -1.95
N ARG A 267 1.95 16.73 -2.37
CA ARG A 267 1.80 15.28 -2.57
C ARG A 267 1.35 14.57 -1.30
N LEU A 268 1.97 14.89 -0.16
CA LEU A 268 1.65 14.27 1.13
C LEU A 268 0.27 14.71 1.64
N ARG A 269 -0.09 15.99 1.45
CA ARG A 269 -1.45 16.50 1.73
C ARG A 269 -2.50 15.73 0.95
N MET A 270 -2.25 15.47 -0.33
CA MET A 270 -3.17 14.72 -1.18
C MET A 270 -3.31 13.26 -0.72
N LEU A 271 -2.21 12.57 -0.41
CA LEU A 271 -2.26 11.21 0.14
C LEU A 271 -3.07 11.16 1.44
N TRP A 272 -2.85 12.09 2.36
CA TRP A 272 -3.66 12.20 3.58
C TRP A 272 -5.13 12.49 3.29
N THR A 273 -5.42 13.40 2.35
CA THR A 273 -6.80 13.74 1.97
C THR A 273 -7.52 12.52 1.42
N VAL A 274 -6.88 11.78 0.50
CA VAL A 274 -7.43 10.53 -0.03
C VAL A 274 -7.59 9.48 1.07
N LEU A 275 -6.65 9.34 2.02
CA LEU A 275 -6.81 8.42 3.15
C LEU A 275 -8.00 8.80 4.05
N LEU A 276 -8.25 10.11 4.22
CA LEU A 276 -9.35 10.66 5.02
C LEU A 276 -10.69 10.74 4.27
N ASP A 277 -10.69 10.54 2.97
CA ASP A 277 -11.89 10.47 2.13
C ASP A 277 -12.17 9.03 1.69
N SER A 278 -11.15 8.17 1.73
CA SER A 278 -11.27 6.71 1.73
C SER A 278 -12.28 6.41 2.84
N ARG A 279 -13.49 6.06 2.39
CA ARG A 279 -14.59 5.85 3.31
C ARG A 279 -14.16 4.68 4.21
N PRO A 280 -14.34 4.76 5.55
CA PRO A 280 -14.13 3.61 6.41
C PRO A 280 -15.09 2.43 6.09
N THR A 281 -16.00 2.62 5.14
CA THR A 281 -17.25 1.91 5.02
C THR A 281 -17.85 2.20 3.64
N GLY A 282 -18.52 1.24 3.01
CA GLY A 282 -19.19 1.45 1.73
C GLY A 282 -20.26 2.57 1.77
N PRO A 283 -21.05 2.78 0.70
CA PRO A 283 -22.12 3.78 0.63
C PRO A 283 -23.18 3.76 1.75
N LEU A 284 -23.12 2.79 2.68
CA LEU A 284 -24.06 2.56 3.77
C LEU A 284 -23.47 2.73 5.19
N GLY A 285 -22.27 3.30 5.36
CA GLY A 285 -21.73 3.52 6.70
C GLY A 285 -21.40 2.24 7.49
N LEU A 286 -21.24 1.10 6.80
CA LEU A 286 -20.82 -0.18 7.37
C LEU A 286 -19.48 -0.65 6.76
N PRO A 287 -18.62 -1.30 7.56
CA PRO A 287 -17.29 -1.71 7.13
C PRO A 287 -17.36 -2.62 5.92
N SER A 288 -16.48 -2.35 4.96
CA SER A 288 -16.09 -3.18 3.82
C SER A 288 -16.89 -4.48 3.68
N GLY A 289 -17.97 -4.39 2.90
CA GLY A 289 -18.56 -5.54 2.24
C GLY A 289 -19.75 -6.25 2.90
N VAL A 290 -20.75 -5.52 3.34
CA VAL A 290 -22.04 -6.07 3.72
C VAL A 290 -23.16 -5.22 3.13
N ILE A 291 -23.76 -5.68 2.03
CA ILE A 291 -25.12 -5.29 1.65
C ILE A 291 -26.05 -5.84 2.75
N VAL A 292 -26.83 -4.95 3.40
CA VAL A 292 -27.81 -5.36 4.41
C VAL A 292 -29.10 -5.68 3.69
N CYS A 293 -29.33 -6.97 3.43
CA CYS A 293 -30.66 -7.44 3.06
C CYS A 293 -31.65 -7.20 4.23
N PRO A 294 -32.96 -7.06 3.96
CA PRO A 294 -33.98 -6.78 4.98
C PRO A 294 -34.04 -7.79 6.14
N ASP A 295 -33.41 -8.96 6.00
CA ASP A 295 -33.38 -10.08 6.93
C ASP A 295 -32.14 -10.13 7.86
N GLY A 296 -31.21 -9.17 7.72
CA GLY A 296 -30.16 -8.90 8.71
C GLY A 296 -28.98 -9.88 8.78
N ASN A 297 -28.81 -10.80 7.82
CA ASN A 297 -27.87 -11.92 7.96
C ASN A 297 -26.83 -11.96 6.80
N ARG A 298 -25.51 -11.99 7.11
CA ARG A 298 -24.44 -11.31 6.31
C ARG A 298 -23.31 -12.24 5.77
N THR A 299 -23.26 -12.56 4.46
CA THR A 299 -22.04 -12.98 3.72
C THR A 299 -22.15 -12.74 2.21
N GLY A 300 -21.04 -12.51 1.50
CA GLY A 300 -20.99 -12.16 0.07
C GLY A 300 -21.42 -13.24 -0.93
N GLU A 301 -21.54 -14.51 -0.54
CA GLU A 301 -22.19 -15.53 -1.39
C GLU A 301 -23.69 -15.24 -1.55
N ARG A 302 -24.28 -14.49 -0.61
CA ARG A 302 -25.71 -14.20 -0.59
C ARG A 302 -26.17 -13.15 -1.59
N ILE A 303 -25.34 -12.19 -2.02
CA ILE A 303 -25.79 -11.13 -2.95
C ILE A 303 -26.27 -11.75 -4.26
N SER A 304 -25.49 -12.68 -4.81
CA SER A 304 -25.86 -13.42 -6.03
C SER A 304 -27.09 -14.29 -5.82
N ASP A 305 -27.27 -14.87 -4.64
CA ASP A 305 -28.42 -15.73 -4.33
C ASP A 305 -29.70 -14.92 -4.09
N HIS A 306 -29.63 -13.80 -3.37
CA HIS A 306 -30.73 -12.86 -3.19
C HIS A 306 -31.15 -12.23 -4.53
N TYR A 307 -30.19 -11.87 -5.39
CA TYR A 307 -30.52 -11.37 -6.72
C TYR A 307 -31.31 -12.39 -7.56
N ARG A 308 -31.01 -13.69 -7.43
CA ARG A 308 -31.77 -14.76 -8.09
C ARG A 308 -33.11 -15.04 -7.41
N ALA A 309 -33.18 -14.89 -6.10
CA ALA A 309 -34.36 -15.19 -5.29
C ALA A 309 -35.32 -14.00 -5.14
N ALA A 310 -34.96 -12.81 -5.62
CA ALA A 310 -35.76 -11.59 -5.51
C ALA A 310 -37.15 -11.82 -6.12
N GLU A 311 -38.19 -11.66 -5.31
CA GLU A 311 -39.58 -11.93 -5.70
C GLU A 311 -40.22 -10.74 -6.42
N SER A 312 -39.58 -9.56 -6.36
CA SER A 312 -40.07 -8.32 -6.97
C SER A 312 -38.99 -7.56 -7.75
N ASP A 313 -39.41 -6.87 -8.81
CA ASP A 313 -38.54 -5.97 -9.59
C ASP A 313 -37.94 -4.85 -8.73
N ALA A 314 -38.64 -4.40 -7.69
CA ALA A 314 -38.16 -3.34 -6.81
C ALA A 314 -36.98 -3.80 -5.94
N GLU A 315 -37.06 -5.01 -5.38
CA GLU A 315 -35.97 -5.61 -4.62
C GLU A 315 -34.74 -5.85 -5.49
N ARG A 316 -34.97 -6.37 -6.70
CA ARG A 316 -33.89 -6.58 -7.69
C ARG A 316 -33.20 -5.26 -8.03
N ARG A 317 -33.96 -4.19 -8.28
CA ARG A 317 -33.42 -2.84 -8.55
C ARG A 317 -32.58 -2.29 -7.40
N GLN A 318 -33.01 -2.48 -6.16
CA GLN A 318 -32.23 -2.03 -5.00
C GLN A 318 -30.87 -2.72 -4.93
N ILE A 319 -30.82 -4.05 -5.13
CA ILE A 319 -29.56 -4.80 -5.15
C ILE A 319 -28.64 -4.28 -6.27
N GLU A 320 -29.19 -4.00 -7.44
CA GLU A 320 -28.42 -3.48 -8.56
C GLU A 320 -27.84 -2.09 -8.30
N GLU A 321 -28.61 -1.17 -7.72
CA GLU A 321 -28.15 0.17 -7.35
C GLU A 321 -26.97 0.09 -6.36
N GLU A 322 -27.04 -0.82 -5.40
CA GLU A 322 -25.96 -1.05 -4.45
C GLU A 322 -24.71 -1.65 -5.11
N VAL A 323 -24.89 -2.61 -6.03
CA VAL A 323 -23.78 -3.18 -6.82
C VAL A 323 -23.12 -2.11 -7.66
N VAL A 324 -23.90 -1.28 -8.36
CA VAL A 324 -23.39 -0.18 -9.18
C VAL A 324 -22.65 0.83 -8.30
N ALA A 325 -23.23 1.27 -7.18
CA ALA A 325 -22.57 2.18 -6.25
C ALA A 325 -21.25 1.61 -5.70
N GLY A 326 -21.16 0.29 -5.49
CA GLY A 326 -19.94 -0.40 -5.09
C GLY A 326 -18.87 -0.49 -6.19
N LEU A 327 -19.24 -0.33 -7.45
CA LEU A 327 -18.34 -0.27 -8.61
C LEU A 327 -17.81 1.14 -8.90
N ALA A 328 -18.25 2.16 -8.14
CA ALA A 328 -17.80 3.51 -8.33
C ALA A 328 -16.27 3.60 -8.14
N PRO A 329 -15.53 4.22 -9.07
CA PRO A 329 -14.08 4.31 -8.96
C PRO A 329 -13.68 5.27 -7.84
N GLN A 330 -12.58 4.93 -7.17
CA GLN A 330 -12.02 5.69 -6.07
C GLN A 330 -10.49 5.56 -6.04
N LEU A 331 -9.83 6.62 -5.58
CA LEU A 331 -8.41 6.56 -5.26
C LEU A 331 -8.25 6.02 -3.83
N ILE A 332 -7.35 5.07 -3.67
CA ILE A 332 -6.93 4.56 -2.35
C ILE A 332 -5.44 4.78 -2.18
N VAL A 333 -4.99 4.85 -0.93
CA VAL A 333 -3.57 4.96 -0.62
C VAL A 333 -2.99 3.57 -0.34
N ARG A 334 -1.94 3.20 -1.07
CA ARG A 334 -1.22 1.94 -0.89
C ARG A 334 0.18 2.17 -0.32
N PRO A 335 0.71 1.21 0.45
CA PRO A 335 2.06 1.32 0.99
C PRO A 335 3.10 1.07 -0.10
N GLY A 336 4.26 1.72 0.04
CA GLY A 336 5.40 1.51 -0.84
C GLY A 336 5.32 2.25 -2.19
N PRO A 337 6.35 2.12 -3.03
CA PRO A 337 6.41 2.77 -4.33
C PRO A 337 5.31 2.26 -5.27
N PRO A 338 4.84 3.09 -6.22
CA PRO A 338 3.89 2.64 -7.22
C PRO A 338 4.47 1.45 -7.99
N PRO A 339 3.64 0.45 -8.33
CA PRO A 339 4.10 -0.68 -9.13
C PRO A 339 4.72 -0.14 -10.43
N ARG A 340 5.90 -0.64 -10.78
CA ARG A 340 6.51 -0.32 -12.08
C ARG A 340 5.59 -0.91 -13.15
N SER A 341 4.84 -0.06 -13.84
CA SER A 341 3.99 -0.52 -14.95
C SER A 341 4.88 -1.18 -16.01
N PRO A 342 4.53 -2.36 -16.53
CA PRO A 342 5.23 -2.91 -17.68
C PRO A 342 5.17 -1.89 -18.82
N GLY A 343 6.35 -1.41 -19.26
CA GLY A 343 6.48 -0.37 -20.28
C GLY A 343 6.88 1.03 -19.80
N ARG A 344 7.10 1.26 -18.48
CA ARG A 344 7.74 2.50 -17.97
C ARG A 344 9.22 2.63 -18.38
N GLU A 345 9.79 1.61 -19.03
CA GLU A 345 11.21 1.53 -19.38
C GLU A 345 11.58 2.16 -20.73
N CYS A 346 10.62 2.50 -21.60
CA CYS A 346 10.95 2.77 -23.00
C CYS A 346 10.99 4.26 -23.41
N HIS A 347 10.49 5.19 -22.60
CA HIS A 347 10.56 6.62 -22.92
C HIS A 347 10.85 7.43 -21.68
N GLU A 348 12.11 7.39 -21.29
CA GLU A 348 12.92 8.47 -20.74
C GLU A 348 14.08 7.81 -20.01
N ASN A 349 15.31 8.22 -20.31
CA ASN A 349 16.50 7.91 -19.51
C ASN A 349 16.43 8.50 -18.08
N ASN A 350 15.24 8.87 -17.59
CA ASN A 350 15.01 9.17 -16.20
C ASN A 350 14.96 7.85 -15.42
N GLN A 351 16.15 7.42 -15.01
CA GLN A 351 16.37 6.80 -13.70
C GLN A 351 15.97 7.80 -12.58
N GLY A 352 14.80 8.43 -12.68
CA GLY A 352 14.28 9.36 -11.69
C GLY A 352 14.03 8.56 -10.43
N SER A 353 14.85 8.79 -9.40
CA SER A 353 14.62 8.29 -8.06
C SER A 353 13.16 8.55 -7.69
N VAL A 354 12.44 7.51 -7.30
CA VAL A 354 11.10 7.66 -6.71
C VAL A 354 11.22 8.67 -5.57
N SER A 355 10.30 9.64 -5.48
CA SER A 355 10.41 10.63 -4.41
C SER A 355 10.33 9.93 -3.05
N PRO A 356 11.04 10.40 -2.00
CA PRO A 356 10.96 9.79 -0.67
C PRO A 356 9.53 9.67 -0.11
N ILE A 357 8.61 10.53 -0.58
CA ILE A 357 7.19 10.48 -0.23
C ILE A 357 6.50 9.29 -0.93
N ASP A 358 6.77 9.10 -2.22
CA ASP A 358 6.18 8.00 -2.99
C ASP A 358 6.77 6.64 -2.60
N GLU A 359 7.99 6.60 -2.01
CA GLU A 359 8.52 5.39 -1.37
C GLU A 359 7.69 4.96 -0.14
N CYS A 360 7.05 5.91 0.54
CA CYS A 360 6.22 5.65 1.72
C CYS A 360 4.80 5.20 1.34
N GLY A 361 4.23 5.76 0.27
CA GLY A 361 2.96 5.33 -0.28
C GLY A 361 2.56 6.06 -1.56
N HIS A 362 1.67 5.45 -2.33
CA HIS A 362 1.18 5.99 -3.60
C HIS A 362 -0.34 5.88 -3.70
N LEU A 363 -0.92 6.64 -4.64
CA LEU A 363 -2.32 6.53 -5.01
C LEU A 363 -2.51 5.41 -6.02
N GLU A 364 -3.47 4.52 -5.74
CA GLU A 364 -3.92 3.48 -6.64
C GLU A 364 -5.39 3.73 -6.98
N LEU A 365 -5.73 3.73 -8.26
CA LEU A 365 -7.12 3.76 -8.69
C LEU A 365 -7.73 2.36 -8.60
N THR A 366 -8.83 2.24 -7.87
CA THR A 366 -9.62 1.03 -7.80
C THR A 366 -11.09 1.29 -8.11
N SER A 367 -11.78 0.31 -8.66
CA SER A 367 -13.25 0.31 -8.78
C SER A 367 -13.88 -0.89 -8.06
N ASP A 368 -13.09 -1.67 -7.33
CA ASP A 368 -13.56 -2.83 -6.58
C ASP A 368 -12.84 -2.86 -5.23
N GLU A 369 -13.62 -2.97 -4.16
CA GLU A 369 -13.12 -3.31 -2.85
C GLU A 369 -12.75 -4.81 -2.77
N SER A 370 -12.07 -5.38 -3.77
CA SER A 370 -11.67 -6.80 -3.89
C SER A 370 -12.79 -7.85 -3.71
N ASN A 371 -14.03 -7.42 -3.52
CA ASN A 371 -15.13 -8.21 -2.99
C ASN A 371 -16.40 -8.08 -3.84
N VAL A 372 -16.64 -6.93 -4.49
CA VAL A 372 -17.87 -6.70 -5.28
C VAL A 372 -17.89 -7.61 -6.49
N ARG A 373 -16.79 -7.73 -7.24
CA ARG A 373 -16.72 -8.66 -8.38
C ARG A 373 -16.87 -10.12 -7.97
N ARG A 374 -16.39 -10.47 -6.78
CA ARG A 374 -16.50 -11.81 -6.25
C ARG A 374 -17.94 -12.15 -5.88
N TRP A 375 -18.65 -11.22 -5.24
CA TRP A 375 -19.97 -11.45 -4.66
C TRP A 375 -21.13 -11.15 -5.59
N ALA A 376 -20.97 -10.18 -6.49
CA ALA A 376 -21.96 -9.78 -7.49
C ALA A 376 -21.70 -10.43 -8.86
N ARG A 377 -20.90 -11.50 -8.93
CA ARG A 377 -20.52 -12.15 -10.20
C ARG A 377 -21.73 -12.56 -11.05
N VAL A 378 -22.83 -12.98 -10.42
CA VAL A 378 -24.05 -13.36 -11.12
C VAL A 378 -24.74 -12.12 -11.71
N VAL A 379 -24.86 -11.05 -10.91
CA VAL A 379 -25.44 -9.77 -11.33
C VAL A 379 -24.65 -9.19 -12.50
N LEU A 380 -23.32 -9.17 -12.40
CA LEU A 380 -22.41 -8.60 -13.42
C LEU A 380 -22.39 -9.37 -14.75
N LYS A 381 -22.98 -10.58 -14.79
CA LYS A 381 -23.15 -11.37 -16.02
C LYS A 381 -24.57 -11.30 -16.58
N ASP A 382 -25.50 -10.69 -15.85
CA ASP A 382 -26.87 -10.56 -16.28
C ASP A 382 -26.99 -9.47 -17.33
N ARG A 383 -27.44 -9.85 -18.52
CA ARG A 383 -27.62 -8.96 -19.68
C ARG A 383 -28.63 -7.85 -19.37
N GLU A 384 -29.66 -8.13 -18.61
CA GLU A 384 -30.70 -7.14 -18.32
C GLU A 384 -30.20 -6.06 -17.36
N PHE A 385 -29.39 -6.45 -16.36
CA PHE A 385 -28.66 -5.53 -15.50
C PHE A 385 -27.68 -4.67 -16.31
N LEU A 386 -26.85 -5.30 -17.13
CA LEU A 386 -25.86 -4.63 -17.96
C LEU A 386 -26.50 -3.61 -18.90
N ALA A 387 -27.60 -3.96 -19.57
CA ALA A 387 -28.36 -3.05 -20.43
C ALA A 387 -28.92 -1.85 -19.64
N ARG A 388 -29.52 -2.11 -18.47
CA ARG A 388 -30.13 -1.05 -17.64
C ARG A 388 -29.09 -0.03 -17.15
N HIS A 389 -27.89 -0.48 -16.80
CA HIS A 389 -26.84 0.34 -16.19
C HIS A 389 -25.68 0.72 -17.13
N ALA A 390 -25.78 0.45 -18.43
CA ALA A 390 -24.71 0.71 -19.41
C ALA A 390 -24.17 2.14 -19.39
N GLU A 391 -25.07 3.13 -19.28
CA GLU A 391 -24.69 4.55 -19.19
C GLU A 391 -23.99 4.87 -17.86
N THR A 392 -24.47 4.33 -16.74
CA THR A 392 -23.84 4.53 -15.41
C THR A 392 -22.46 3.89 -15.33
N LEU A 393 -22.32 2.68 -15.89
CA LEU A 393 -21.04 1.97 -15.98
C LEU A 393 -20.03 2.73 -16.86
N THR A 394 -20.51 3.32 -17.97
CA THR A 394 -19.71 4.25 -18.77
C THR A 394 -19.31 5.49 -17.95
N GLY A 395 -20.24 6.09 -17.21
CA GLY A 395 -19.95 7.23 -16.33
C GLY A 395 -18.92 6.90 -15.24
N HIS A 396 -18.95 5.67 -14.69
CA HIS A 396 -17.92 5.18 -13.79
C HIS A 396 -16.57 5.03 -14.49
N LEU A 397 -16.52 4.51 -15.71
CA LEU A 397 -15.28 4.47 -16.48
C LEU A 397 -14.73 5.89 -16.76
N GLU A 398 -15.59 6.84 -17.11
CA GLU A 398 -15.20 8.24 -17.32
C GLU A 398 -14.67 8.90 -16.04
N HIS A 399 -15.33 8.63 -14.91
CA HIS A 399 -14.87 9.10 -13.61
C HIS A 399 -13.51 8.49 -13.25
N ALA A 400 -13.32 7.19 -13.50
CA ALA A 400 -12.06 6.48 -13.31
C ALA A 400 -10.91 7.15 -14.09
N LEU A 401 -11.14 7.45 -15.37
CA LEU A 401 -10.16 8.15 -16.21
C LEU A 401 -9.85 9.56 -15.69
N SER A 402 -10.87 10.31 -15.25
CA SER A 402 -10.67 11.65 -14.67
C SER A 402 -9.88 11.65 -13.36
N LEU A 403 -10.03 10.60 -12.54
CA LEU A 403 -9.24 10.43 -11.32
C LEU A 403 -7.77 10.10 -11.65
N GLY A 404 -7.53 9.31 -12.69
CA GLY A 404 -6.19 8.98 -13.18
C GLY A 404 -5.44 10.17 -13.77
N GLU A 405 -6.13 11.03 -14.53
CA GLU A 405 -5.57 12.24 -15.15
C GLU A 405 -5.10 13.30 -14.13
N ARG A 406 -5.76 13.37 -12.96
CA ARG A 406 -5.45 14.36 -11.93
C ARG A 406 -4.14 14.11 -11.19
N ASP A 407 -3.59 12.90 -11.27
CA ASP A 407 -2.54 12.45 -10.37
C ASP A 407 -1.32 11.81 -11.06
N ASP A 408 -1.29 11.79 -12.40
CA ASP A 408 -0.36 10.97 -13.18
C ASP A 408 -0.35 9.48 -12.75
N ALA A 409 -1.37 9.05 -11.98
CA ALA A 409 -1.51 7.70 -11.43
C ALA A 409 -1.80 6.68 -12.54
N ILE A 410 -2.33 7.15 -13.66
CA ILE A 410 -2.52 6.37 -14.88
C ILE A 410 -1.78 7.09 -16.01
N PRO A 411 -0.80 6.44 -16.66
CA PRO A 411 -0.30 6.88 -17.95
C PRO A 411 -1.46 7.18 -18.90
N SER A 412 -1.43 8.34 -19.55
CA SER A 412 -2.48 8.80 -20.48
C SER A 412 -2.85 7.81 -21.59
N ASP A 413 -1.95 6.86 -21.89
CA ASP A 413 -2.09 5.84 -22.92
C ASP A 413 -2.78 4.57 -22.38
N SER A 414 -4.05 4.40 -22.74
CA SER A 414 -4.89 3.27 -22.32
C SER A 414 -4.46 1.93 -22.93
N SER A 415 -3.70 1.92 -24.03
CA SER A 415 -3.22 0.69 -24.67
C SER A 415 -2.23 -0.08 -23.78
N ARG A 416 -1.59 0.59 -22.81
CA ARG A 416 -0.63 -0.03 -21.90
C ARG A 416 -1.26 -0.98 -20.89
N PHE A 417 -2.45 -0.65 -20.39
CA PHE A 417 -3.17 -1.48 -19.41
C PHE A 417 -4.28 -2.30 -20.07
N ARG A 418 -4.78 -1.82 -21.20
CA ARG A 418 -5.75 -2.53 -22.03
C ARG A 418 -5.28 -2.55 -23.48
N PRO A 419 -4.42 -3.51 -23.87
CA PRO A 419 -3.91 -3.62 -25.24
C PRO A 419 -4.99 -3.88 -26.28
N SER A 420 -6.11 -4.50 -25.88
CA SER A 420 -7.27 -4.71 -26.75
C SER A 420 -8.55 -4.54 -25.94
N ILE A 421 -9.54 -3.83 -26.47
CA ILE A 421 -10.89 -3.79 -25.88
C ILE A 421 -11.54 -5.16 -25.96
N ALA A 422 -11.42 -5.84 -27.09
CA ALA A 422 -11.88 -7.21 -27.26
C ALA A 422 -11.29 -8.14 -26.18
N PRO A 423 -12.09 -9.04 -25.57
CA PRO A 423 -11.58 -9.98 -24.59
C PRO A 423 -10.54 -10.91 -25.23
N THR A 424 -9.30 -10.82 -24.75
CA THR A 424 -8.25 -11.79 -25.08
C THR A 424 -7.94 -12.61 -23.84
N GLY A 425 -7.71 -13.92 -23.99
CA GLY A 425 -7.44 -14.83 -22.86
C GLY A 425 -6.16 -14.51 -22.07
N THR A 426 -5.43 -13.48 -22.46
CA THR A 426 -4.16 -13.02 -21.88
C THR A 426 -4.32 -11.91 -20.84
N HIS A 427 -5.55 -11.43 -20.59
CA HIS A 427 -5.79 -10.33 -19.66
C HIS A 427 -6.61 -10.77 -18.45
N HIS A 428 -6.08 -10.49 -17.26
CA HIS A 428 -6.83 -10.54 -16.02
C HIS A 428 -7.20 -9.10 -15.66
N PRO A 429 -8.50 -8.78 -15.53
CA PRO A 429 -8.89 -7.42 -15.23
C PRO A 429 -8.54 -7.10 -13.78
N ASP A 430 -7.51 -6.28 -13.56
CA ASP A 430 -7.07 -5.84 -12.24
C ASP A 430 -7.56 -4.41 -11.93
N GLY A 431 -7.93 -4.15 -10.68
CA GLY A 431 -8.30 -2.81 -10.18
C GLY A 431 -9.53 -2.21 -10.88
N TRP A 432 -9.35 -1.09 -11.58
CA TRP A 432 -10.43 -0.37 -12.26
C TRP A 432 -10.72 -0.85 -13.69
N THR A 433 -9.79 -1.61 -14.29
CA THR A 433 -9.83 -1.92 -15.74
C THR A 433 -11.02 -2.76 -16.20
N HIS A 434 -11.73 -3.46 -15.31
CA HIS A 434 -12.95 -4.17 -15.73
C HIS A 434 -14.18 -3.28 -15.86
N LEU A 435 -14.11 -2.02 -15.43
CA LEU A 435 -15.12 -1.05 -15.87
C LEU A 435 -15.16 -0.96 -17.41
N ILE A 436 -14.03 -1.23 -18.09
CA ILE A 436 -13.98 -1.33 -19.56
C ILE A 436 -14.83 -2.52 -20.04
N ASP A 437 -14.66 -3.70 -19.43
CA ASP A 437 -15.45 -4.89 -19.76
C ASP A 437 -16.94 -4.66 -19.47
N LEU A 438 -17.27 -4.12 -18.31
CA LEU A 438 -18.66 -3.85 -17.93
C LEU A 438 -19.33 -2.82 -18.83
N ALA A 439 -18.65 -1.73 -19.17
CA ALA A 439 -19.20 -0.71 -20.06
C ALA A 439 -19.37 -1.26 -21.49
N ARG A 440 -18.42 -2.07 -21.98
CA ARG A 440 -18.52 -2.76 -23.27
C ARG A 440 -19.69 -3.74 -23.32
N GLU A 441 -19.77 -4.67 -22.36
CA GLU A 441 -20.86 -5.66 -22.29
C GLU A 441 -22.21 -4.98 -22.01
N GLY A 442 -22.20 -3.88 -21.25
CA GLY A 442 -23.32 -2.97 -21.05
C GLY A 442 -23.87 -2.41 -22.36
N TYR A 443 -23.00 -1.87 -23.21
CA TYR A 443 -23.39 -1.41 -24.55
C TYR A 443 -23.99 -2.54 -25.39
N LEU A 444 -23.33 -3.70 -25.46
CA LEU A 444 -23.83 -4.82 -26.28
C LEU A 444 -25.19 -5.34 -25.78
N ALA A 445 -25.39 -5.40 -24.47
CA ALA A 445 -26.69 -5.75 -23.89
C ALA A 445 -27.76 -4.67 -24.14
N LEU A 446 -27.37 -3.39 -24.13
CA LEU A 446 -28.24 -2.28 -24.46
C LEU A 446 -28.64 -2.30 -25.94
N ALA A 447 -27.73 -2.65 -26.84
CA ALA A 447 -28.00 -2.77 -28.28
C ALA A 447 -29.07 -3.84 -28.58
N ASP A 448 -28.99 -4.99 -27.88
CA ASP A 448 -29.96 -6.08 -28.03
C ASP A 448 -31.36 -5.76 -27.47
N SER A 449 -31.45 -4.80 -26.54
CA SER A 449 -32.69 -4.52 -25.79
C SER A 449 -33.33 -3.18 -26.16
N THR A 450 -32.55 -2.10 -26.26
CA THR A 450 -33.01 -0.73 -26.56
C THR A 450 -32.04 -0.03 -27.52
N ARG A 451 -32.20 -0.30 -28.83
CA ARG A 451 -31.37 0.24 -29.92
C ARG A 451 -31.12 1.75 -29.85
N ALA A 452 -32.17 2.56 -29.65
CA ALA A 452 -32.05 4.02 -29.63
C ALA A 452 -31.13 4.55 -28.51
N ARG A 453 -31.11 3.89 -27.34
CA ARG A 453 -30.21 4.26 -26.24
C ARG A 453 -28.78 3.78 -26.50
N ALA A 454 -28.61 2.63 -27.14
CA ALA A 454 -27.30 2.16 -27.56
C ALA A 454 -26.67 3.13 -28.58
N GLU A 455 -27.45 3.61 -29.55
CA GLU A 455 -27.00 4.60 -30.54
C GLU A 455 -26.54 5.92 -29.90
N ASP A 456 -27.28 6.44 -28.91
CA ASP A 456 -26.85 7.64 -28.14
C ASP A 456 -25.53 7.39 -27.38
N LEU A 457 -25.42 6.23 -26.73
CA LEU A 457 -24.21 5.86 -25.99
C LEU A 457 -23.00 5.71 -26.92
N LEU A 458 -23.19 5.09 -28.09
CA LEU A 458 -22.14 4.95 -29.10
C LEU A 458 -21.69 6.31 -29.64
N LEU A 459 -22.63 7.21 -29.93
CA LEU A 459 -22.33 8.57 -30.36
C LEU A 459 -21.53 9.34 -29.28
N ARG A 460 -21.90 9.18 -28.00
CA ARG A 460 -21.12 9.76 -26.91
C ARG A 460 -19.68 9.24 -26.86
N TRP A 461 -19.48 7.95 -27.11
CA TRP A 461 -18.15 7.36 -27.14
C TRP A 461 -17.31 7.85 -28.34
N THR A 462 -17.94 8.01 -29.52
CA THR A 462 -17.25 8.50 -30.74
C THR A 462 -16.82 9.96 -30.61
N GLU A 463 -17.65 10.79 -29.98
CA GLU A 463 -17.39 12.23 -29.78
C GLU A 463 -16.48 12.52 -28.58
N SER A 464 -16.17 11.51 -27.76
CA SER A 464 -15.39 11.70 -26.54
C SER A 464 -13.96 12.14 -26.83
N PRO A 465 -13.41 13.13 -26.08
CA PRO A 465 -12.00 13.48 -26.18
C PRO A 465 -11.08 12.34 -25.71
N ARG A 466 -11.60 11.42 -24.89
CA ARG A 466 -10.82 10.32 -24.29
C ARG A 466 -10.54 9.21 -25.30
N PRO A 467 -9.26 8.88 -25.59
CA PRO A 467 -8.92 7.83 -26.55
C PRO A 467 -9.53 6.46 -26.22
N LEU A 468 -9.59 6.09 -24.94
CA LEU A 468 -10.18 4.81 -24.52
C LEU A 468 -11.64 4.64 -24.96
N LEU A 469 -12.46 5.69 -24.84
CA LEU A 469 -13.86 5.64 -25.27
C LEU A 469 -13.98 5.56 -26.79
N ARG A 470 -13.09 6.24 -27.53
CA ARG A 470 -13.02 6.11 -29.00
C ARG A 470 -12.63 4.70 -29.44
N ARG A 471 -11.72 4.04 -28.70
CA ARG A 471 -11.39 2.60 -28.90
C ARG A 471 -12.60 1.71 -28.64
N MET A 472 -13.33 1.97 -27.56
CA MET A 472 -14.56 1.23 -27.26
C MET A 472 -15.65 1.44 -28.33
N ALA A 473 -15.79 2.65 -28.87
CA ALA A 473 -16.69 2.90 -29.98
C ALA A 473 -16.31 2.10 -31.23
N LEU A 474 -15.03 2.00 -31.55
CA LEU A 474 -14.57 1.24 -32.72
C LEU A 474 -14.76 -0.27 -32.53
N ASP A 475 -14.55 -0.77 -31.31
CA ASP A 475 -14.87 -2.17 -30.95
C ASP A 475 -16.38 -2.44 -31.05
N ALA A 476 -17.22 -1.53 -30.53
CA ALA A 476 -18.67 -1.61 -30.63
C ALA A 476 -19.15 -1.62 -32.09
N LEU A 477 -18.62 -0.75 -32.94
CA LEU A 477 -18.90 -0.74 -34.38
C LEU A 477 -18.47 -2.03 -35.08
N THR A 478 -17.45 -2.71 -34.57
CA THR A 478 -16.98 -3.99 -35.10
C THR A 478 -17.92 -5.14 -34.74
N GLU A 479 -18.36 -5.18 -33.48
CA GLU A 479 -19.17 -6.28 -32.92
C GLU A 479 -20.67 -6.15 -33.23
N ASP A 480 -21.22 -4.95 -33.12
CA ASP A 480 -22.63 -4.68 -33.36
C ASP A 480 -22.88 -4.48 -34.86
N VAL A 481 -23.42 -5.52 -35.49
CA VAL A 481 -23.69 -5.57 -36.95
C VAL A 481 -24.70 -4.52 -37.38
N GLU A 482 -25.61 -4.11 -36.50
CA GLU A 482 -26.67 -3.15 -36.81
C GLU A 482 -26.28 -1.70 -36.48
N ALA A 483 -25.17 -1.47 -35.78
CA ALA A 483 -24.69 -0.12 -35.50
C ALA A 483 -24.38 0.66 -36.78
N ASP A 484 -24.59 1.99 -36.74
CA ASP A 484 -24.26 2.87 -37.87
C ASP A 484 -22.75 2.94 -38.09
N ILE A 485 -22.27 2.11 -39.02
CA ILE A 485 -20.87 2.00 -39.40
C ILE A 485 -20.27 3.33 -39.88
N ARG A 486 -21.09 4.32 -40.28
CA ARG A 486 -20.62 5.63 -40.74
C ARG A 486 -19.95 6.43 -39.64
N LEU A 487 -20.28 6.16 -38.37
CA LEU A 487 -19.60 6.77 -37.22
C LEU A 487 -18.10 6.46 -37.19
N SER A 488 -17.65 5.39 -37.86
CA SER A 488 -16.22 5.06 -38.01
C SER A 488 -15.43 6.14 -38.75
N GLU A 489 -16.07 6.95 -39.60
CA GLU A 489 -15.42 8.02 -40.36
C GLU A 489 -14.77 9.04 -39.42
N GLY A 490 -15.53 9.52 -38.43
CA GLY A 490 -15.04 10.48 -37.44
C GLY A 490 -13.96 9.92 -36.53
N LEU A 491 -13.92 8.59 -36.33
CA LEU A 491 -12.90 7.93 -35.52
C LEU A 491 -11.60 7.72 -36.32
N LEU A 492 -11.70 7.21 -37.54
CA LEU A 492 -10.55 6.80 -38.36
C LEU A 492 -9.90 7.96 -39.11
N LEU A 493 -10.72 8.89 -39.62
CA LEU A 493 -10.29 9.95 -40.54
C LEU A 493 -10.32 11.37 -39.93
N ALA A 494 -10.40 11.48 -38.59
CA ALA A 494 -10.36 12.77 -37.91
C ALA A 494 -9.16 13.63 -38.32
N GLU A 495 -9.37 14.93 -38.58
CA GLU A 495 -8.33 15.85 -39.07
C GLU A 495 -7.15 16.00 -38.10
N ARG A 496 -7.41 16.01 -36.78
CA ARG A 496 -6.37 16.30 -35.77
C ARG A 496 -5.57 15.06 -35.34
N ARG A 497 -6.25 13.94 -35.15
CA ARG A 497 -5.67 12.67 -34.68
C ARG A 497 -6.45 11.52 -35.31
N PRO A 498 -6.15 11.17 -36.58
CA PRO A 498 -6.85 10.09 -37.26
C PRO A 498 -6.54 8.77 -36.54
N GLY A 499 -7.59 8.10 -36.03
CA GLY A 499 -7.44 6.82 -35.34
C GLY A 499 -6.86 5.72 -36.22
N LEU A 500 -6.91 5.91 -37.54
CA LEU A 500 -6.20 5.07 -38.50
C LEU A 500 -4.70 5.00 -38.19
N TRP A 501 -4.08 6.10 -37.75
CA TRP A 501 -2.63 6.20 -37.51
C TRP A 501 -2.27 6.33 -36.03
N ASP A 502 -3.24 6.46 -35.14
CA ASP A 502 -3.01 6.53 -33.71
C ASP A 502 -2.53 5.17 -33.17
N LEU A 503 -1.36 5.14 -32.51
CA LEU A 503 -0.79 3.92 -31.96
C LEU A 503 -1.67 3.33 -30.84
N GLU A 504 -2.37 4.19 -30.10
CA GLU A 504 -3.25 3.75 -29.01
C GLU A 504 -4.51 3.04 -29.55
N MET A 505 -5.03 3.47 -30.71
CA MET A 505 -6.19 2.87 -31.36
C MET A 505 -5.85 1.74 -32.34
N ARG A 506 -4.56 1.49 -32.61
CA ARG A 506 -4.09 0.52 -33.60
C ARG A 506 -4.75 -0.87 -33.48
N PRO A 507 -4.89 -1.48 -32.29
CA PRO A 507 -5.49 -2.81 -32.14
C PRO A 507 -6.94 -2.84 -32.64
N GLU A 508 -7.75 -1.89 -32.21
CA GLU A 508 -9.17 -1.79 -32.59
C GLU A 508 -9.33 -1.36 -34.06
N ALA A 509 -8.45 -0.49 -34.57
CA ALA A 509 -8.47 -0.07 -35.97
C ALA A 509 -8.17 -1.23 -36.92
N LEU A 510 -7.13 -2.02 -36.65
CA LEU A 510 -6.82 -3.20 -37.48
C LEU A 510 -7.93 -4.25 -37.41
N ARG A 511 -8.49 -4.47 -36.22
CA ARG A 511 -9.63 -5.38 -36.04
C ARG A 511 -10.84 -4.92 -36.84
N PHE A 512 -11.19 -3.63 -36.76
CA PHE A 512 -12.29 -3.04 -37.52
C PHE A 512 -12.10 -3.20 -39.03
N LEU A 513 -10.90 -2.93 -39.55
CA LEU A 513 -10.59 -3.10 -40.98
C LEU A 513 -10.75 -4.56 -41.42
N ARG A 514 -10.35 -5.51 -40.58
CA ARG A 514 -10.47 -6.95 -40.85
C ARG A 514 -11.92 -7.45 -40.84
N GLU A 515 -12.68 -7.07 -39.81
CA GLU A 515 -13.95 -7.73 -39.47
C GLU A 515 -15.17 -6.94 -39.95
N ALA A 516 -15.11 -5.60 -40.00
CA ALA A 516 -16.26 -4.74 -40.26
C ALA A 516 -16.20 -3.98 -41.60
N SER A 517 -15.08 -4.04 -42.32
CA SER A 517 -14.89 -3.27 -43.56
C SER A 517 -15.87 -3.58 -44.69
N THR A 518 -16.46 -4.77 -44.69
CA THR A 518 -17.47 -5.18 -45.68
C THR A 518 -18.79 -4.43 -45.52
N ARG A 519 -19.06 -3.88 -44.33
CA ARG A 519 -20.24 -3.05 -44.04
C ARG A 519 -20.08 -1.60 -44.48
N LEU A 520 -18.84 -1.15 -44.75
CA LEU A 520 -18.57 0.25 -45.08
C LEU A 520 -19.26 0.67 -46.39
N PRO A 521 -19.92 1.84 -46.43
CA PRO A 521 -20.36 2.44 -47.68
C PRO A 521 -19.17 2.62 -48.65
N GLY A 522 -19.38 2.35 -49.94
CA GLY A 522 -18.31 2.38 -50.94
C GLY A 522 -17.50 3.69 -50.95
N CYS A 523 -18.16 4.84 -50.82
CA CYS A 523 -17.49 6.14 -50.75
C CYS A 523 -16.57 6.29 -49.52
N LEU A 524 -17.00 5.80 -48.36
CA LEU A 524 -16.20 5.85 -47.13
C LEU A 524 -15.03 4.88 -47.21
N ARG A 525 -15.26 3.67 -47.76
CA ARG A 525 -14.18 2.70 -48.01
C ARG A 525 -13.10 3.29 -48.91
N THR A 526 -13.47 3.94 -50.02
CA THR A 526 -12.50 4.61 -50.91
C THR A 526 -11.71 5.67 -50.17
N ARG A 527 -12.37 6.52 -49.37
CA ARG A 527 -11.67 7.54 -48.57
C ARG A 527 -10.69 6.95 -47.55
N ILE A 528 -11.04 5.83 -46.91
CA ILE A 528 -10.13 5.12 -46.02
C ILE A 528 -8.92 4.57 -46.81
N VAL A 529 -9.14 3.98 -47.98
CA VAL A 529 -8.05 3.49 -48.85
C VAL A 529 -7.10 4.61 -49.24
N ASP A 530 -7.65 5.74 -49.66
CA ASP A 530 -6.86 6.90 -50.07
C ASP A 530 -6.07 7.45 -48.87
N ALA A 531 -6.70 7.59 -47.70
CA ALA A 531 -6.01 7.98 -46.47
C ALA A 531 -4.90 6.99 -46.04
N ILE A 532 -5.09 5.68 -46.27
CA ILE A 532 -4.04 4.67 -46.03
C ILE A 532 -2.86 4.89 -47.00
N ARG A 533 -3.14 5.11 -48.29
CA ARG A 533 -2.11 5.33 -49.33
C ARG A 533 -1.33 6.61 -49.09
N ASP A 534 -2.01 7.69 -48.71
CA ASP A 534 -1.39 8.98 -48.42
C ASP A 534 -0.51 8.89 -47.16
N GLY A 535 -0.98 8.20 -46.12
CA GLY A 535 -0.27 8.09 -44.84
C GLY A 535 -0.70 9.15 -43.82
N PRO A 536 -0.02 9.24 -42.67
CA PRO A 536 -0.40 10.18 -41.62
C PRO A 536 -0.18 11.63 -42.06
N CYS A 537 -1.18 12.48 -41.82
CA CYS A 537 -1.20 13.87 -42.27
C CYS A 537 -0.35 14.83 -41.41
N LEU A 538 0.24 14.37 -40.30
CA LEU A 538 0.90 15.23 -39.30
C LEU A 538 2.37 15.52 -39.66
N ASN A 539 2.70 16.82 -39.79
CA ASN A 539 4.02 17.47 -39.81
C ASN A 539 5.24 16.55 -40.08
N GLY A 540 5.54 16.28 -41.36
CA GLY A 540 6.82 15.68 -41.77
C GLY A 540 6.77 14.27 -42.37
N GLY A 541 5.58 13.75 -42.70
CA GLY A 541 5.41 12.59 -43.59
C GLY A 541 5.50 11.20 -42.93
N LEU A 542 6.04 11.09 -41.70
CA LEU A 542 6.18 9.82 -40.99
C LEU A 542 5.17 9.58 -39.86
N GLY A 543 4.50 10.63 -39.35
CA GLY A 543 3.56 10.49 -38.24
C GLY A 543 4.22 9.91 -36.98
N PRO A 544 3.61 8.93 -36.29
CA PRO A 544 4.17 8.33 -35.07
C PRO A 544 5.27 7.29 -35.33
N PHE A 545 5.75 7.15 -36.57
CA PHE A 545 6.70 6.13 -36.96
C PHE A 545 8.12 6.68 -37.12
N ASN A 546 9.12 5.87 -36.78
CA ASN A 546 10.51 6.30 -36.73
C ASN A 546 11.24 6.19 -38.09
N SER A 547 10.63 5.55 -39.09
CA SER A 547 11.23 5.38 -40.42
C SER A 547 10.19 5.21 -41.53
N GLN A 548 10.56 5.55 -42.76
CA GLN A 548 9.72 5.32 -43.93
C GLN A 548 9.39 3.84 -44.10
N ARG A 549 10.35 2.94 -43.80
CA ARG A 549 10.13 1.49 -43.81
C ARG A 549 9.04 1.06 -42.84
N GLN A 550 9.01 1.64 -41.64
CA GLN A 550 7.97 1.35 -40.65
C GLN A 550 6.61 1.85 -41.12
N LEU A 551 6.55 3.07 -41.68
CA LEU A 551 5.31 3.60 -42.25
C LEU A 551 4.80 2.73 -43.40
N ASP A 552 5.65 2.34 -44.34
CA ASP A 552 5.26 1.51 -45.49
C ASP A 552 4.73 0.13 -45.03
N ARG A 553 5.32 -0.45 -43.98
CA ARG A 553 4.82 -1.67 -43.34
C ARG A 553 3.42 -1.47 -42.76
N GLU A 554 3.22 -0.36 -42.05
CA GLU A 554 1.95 -0.03 -41.42
C GLU A 554 0.85 0.34 -42.44
N LYS A 555 1.21 0.94 -43.58
CA LYS A 555 0.32 1.12 -44.74
C LYS A 555 -0.12 -0.22 -45.32
N SER A 556 0.83 -1.10 -45.65
CA SER A 556 0.51 -2.40 -46.22
C SER A 556 -0.29 -3.30 -45.27
N LEU A 557 -0.02 -3.23 -43.96
CA LEU A 557 -0.80 -3.96 -42.96
C LEU A 557 -2.27 -3.53 -43.00
N ARG A 558 -2.55 -2.22 -43.00
CA ARG A 558 -3.94 -1.70 -43.06
C ARG A 558 -4.65 -2.06 -44.35
N LEU A 559 -3.96 -1.99 -45.50
CA LEU A 559 -4.53 -2.44 -46.78
C LEU A 559 -4.84 -3.94 -46.78
N TYR A 560 -3.96 -4.74 -46.17
CA TYR A 560 -4.16 -6.19 -46.03
C TYR A 560 -5.39 -6.50 -45.18
N GLU A 561 -5.51 -5.88 -44.01
CA GLU A 561 -6.68 -6.08 -43.14
C GLU A 561 -7.97 -5.63 -43.83
N LEU A 562 -7.94 -4.56 -44.63
CA LEU A 562 -9.09 -4.08 -45.41
C LEU A 562 -9.44 -4.99 -46.63
N GLY A 563 -8.58 -5.96 -46.97
CA GLY A 563 -8.74 -6.84 -48.13
C GLY A 563 -8.49 -6.14 -49.47
N GLU A 564 -7.67 -5.08 -49.49
CA GLU A 564 -7.38 -4.28 -50.67
C GLU A 564 -6.04 -4.68 -51.33
N PRO A 565 -5.93 -4.56 -52.67
CA PRO A 565 -4.68 -4.80 -53.37
C PRO A 565 -3.58 -3.83 -52.91
N GLY A 566 -2.36 -4.35 -52.74
CA GLY A 566 -1.23 -3.63 -52.15
C GLY A 566 -1.00 -3.92 -50.67
N GLY A 567 -1.92 -4.64 -50.03
CA GLY A 567 -1.70 -5.29 -48.74
C GLY A 567 -0.92 -6.61 -48.86
N THR A 568 -0.08 -6.91 -47.87
CA THR A 568 0.69 -8.16 -47.77
C THR A 568 0.50 -8.75 -46.40
N ASP A 569 0.31 -10.07 -46.30
CA ASP A 569 0.26 -10.75 -45.01
C ASP A 569 1.55 -10.45 -44.22
N PRO A 570 1.45 -9.86 -43.02
CA PRO A 570 2.62 -9.56 -42.21
C PRO A 570 3.48 -10.79 -41.92
N ARG A 571 2.92 -12.01 -41.91
CA ARG A 571 3.66 -13.27 -41.70
C ARG A 571 4.53 -13.62 -42.91
N VAL A 572 3.98 -13.51 -44.11
CA VAL A 572 4.69 -13.80 -45.37
C VAL A 572 5.80 -12.77 -45.61
N ARG A 573 5.55 -11.50 -45.26
CA ARG A 573 6.52 -10.43 -45.51
C ARG A 573 7.70 -10.40 -44.52
N VAL A 574 7.50 -10.88 -43.29
CA VAL A 574 8.61 -11.11 -42.34
C VAL A 574 9.54 -12.21 -42.85
N GLU A 575 9.00 -13.25 -43.47
CA GLU A 575 9.79 -14.30 -44.12
C GLU A 575 10.54 -13.76 -45.36
N GLU A 576 9.90 -12.94 -46.21
CA GLU A 576 10.54 -12.30 -47.37
C GLU A 576 11.63 -11.29 -46.99
N LEU A 577 11.41 -10.46 -45.96
CA LEU A 577 12.39 -9.47 -45.49
C LEU A 577 13.57 -10.14 -44.77
N GLY A 578 13.32 -11.18 -43.97
CA GLY A 578 14.38 -11.99 -43.39
C GLY A 578 15.23 -12.68 -44.46
N LEU A 579 14.63 -13.07 -45.58
CA LEU A 579 15.34 -13.57 -46.76
C LEU A 579 16.14 -12.48 -47.48
N GLN A 580 15.62 -11.26 -47.63
CA GLN A 580 16.31 -10.16 -48.32
C GLN A 580 17.50 -9.62 -47.50
N ASP A 581 17.35 -9.43 -46.19
CA ASP A 581 18.44 -8.99 -45.32
C ASP A 581 19.55 -10.07 -45.23
N LEU A 582 19.16 -11.35 -45.27
CA LEU A 582 20.09 -12.48 -45.30
C LEU A 582 20.78 -12.65 -46.66
N VAL A 583 20.09 -12.41 -47.78
CA VAL A 583 20.70 -12.36 -49.12
C VAL A 583 21.65 -11.18 -49.25
N ALA A 584 21.32 -10.02 -48.66
CA ALA A 584 22.21 -8.86 -48.62
C ALA A 584 23.48 -9.15 -47.79
N ALA A 585 23.33 -9.70 -46.57
CA ALA A 585 24.45 -10.07 -45.72
C ALA A 585 25.36 -11.14 -46.36
N LEU A 586 24.77 -12.15 -47.00
CA LEU A 586 25.53 -13.22 -47.68
C LEU A 586 26.15 -12.77 -49.01
N SER A 587 25.58 -11.75 -49.67
CA SER A 587 26.18 -11.13 -50.85
C SER A 587 27.38 -10.25 -50.50
N GLU A 588 27.40 -9.62 -49.31
CA GLU A 588 28.57 -8.90 -48.79
C GLU A 588 29.72 -9.85 -48.40
N GLU A 589 29.41 -11.10 -48.02
CA GLU A 589 30.39 -12.16 -47.73
C GLU A 589 30.81 -12.99 -48.96
N GLY A 590 30.29 -12.69 -50.16
CA GLY A 590 30.71 -13.33 -51.42
C GLY A 590 30.10 -14.70 -51.71
N VAL A 591 28.98 -15.07 -51.05
CA VAL A 591 28.28 -16.33 -51.29
C VAL A 591 27.33 -16.19 -52.49
N GLY A 592 27.42 -17.11 -53.46
CA GLY A 592 26.63 -17.05 -54.69
C GLY A 592 25.14 -17.31 -54.49
N GLN A 593 24.28 -16.57 -55.21
CA GLN A 593 22.81 -16.59 -55.07
C GLN A 593 22.17 -18.00 -55.22
N ASP A 594 22.79 -18.89 -55.98
CA ASP A 594 22.30 -20.26 -56.22
C ASP A 594 22.47 -21.19 -55.00
N GLU A 595 23.47 -20.96 -54.13
CA GLU A 595 23.67 -21.75 -52.90
C GLU A 595 22.67 -21.37 -51.81
N VAL A 596 22.28 -20.10 -51.73
CA VAL A 596 21.30 -19.58 -50.74
C VAL A 596 19.90 -20.11 -51.04
N ALA A 597 19.51 -20.18 -52.33
CA ALA A 597 18.24 -20.78 -52.76
C ALA A 597 18.18 -22.30 -52.49
N GLY A 598 19.33 -22.99 -52.56
CA GLY A 598 19.45 -24.41 -52.23
C GLY A 598 19.29 -24.74 -50.74
N LEU A 599 19.64 -23.81 -49.84
CA LEU A 599 19.51 -23.97 -48.39
C LEU A 599 18.09 -23.70 -47.89
N ALA A 600 17.42 -22.67 -48.43
CA ALA A 600 16.04 -22.32 -48.10
C ALA A 600 15.04 -23.43 -48.48
N SER A 601 15.28 -24.12 -49.61
CA SER A 601 14.40 -25.20 -50.10
C SER A 601 14.51 -26.51 -49.31
N ARG A 602 15.62 -26.76 -48.59
CA ARG A 602 15.89 -28.06 -47.96
C ARG A 602 15.36 -28.21 -46.53
N LYS A 603 15.27 -27.13 -45.71
CA LYS A 603 14.77 -27.19 -44.31
C LYS A 603 14.18 -25.85 -43.82
N PRO A 604 12.98 -25.45 -44.25
CA PRO A 604 12.39 -24.15 -43.93
C PRO A 604 12.18 -23.91 -42.43
N VAL A 605 11.73 -24.94 -41.68
CA VAL A 605 11.39 -24.81 -40.25
C VAL A 605 12.61 -24.61 -39.35
N ARG A 606 13.75 -25.27 -39.63
CA ARG A 606 14.97 -25.10 -38.81
C ARG A 606 15.68 -23.78 -39.11
N PHE A 607 15.51 -23.25 -40.33
CA PHE A 607 16.07 -21.96 -40.74
C PHE A 607 15.34 -20.80 -40.05
N ALA A 608 14.00 -20.86 -39.96
CA ALA A 608 13.18 -19.89 -39.22
C ALA A 608 13.43 -19.89 -37.70
N SER A 609 13.80 -21.03 -37.11
CA SER A 609 14.18 -21.12 -35.68
C SER A 609 15.52 -20.47 -35.37
N ALA A 610 16.49 -20.54 -36.30
CA ALA A 610 17.79 -19.90 -36.14
C ALA A 610 17.68 -18.36 -36.27
N LEU A 611 16.81 -17.86 -37.14
CA LEU A 611 16.50 -16.43 -37.32
C LEU A 611 15.90 -15.80 -36.05
N ARG A 612 15.15 -16.54 -35.24
CA ARG A 612 14.59 -16.09 -33.95
C ARG A 612 15.61 -15.92 -32.82
N CYS A 613 16.81 -16.50 -32.95
CA CYS A 613 17.87 -16.35 -31.95
C CYS A 613 18.85 -15.22 -32.27
N LEU A 614 18.75 -14.61 -33.46
CA LEU A 614 19.65 -13.54 -33.93
C LEU A 614 18.99 -12.15 -33.96
N ALA A 615 17.66 -12.07 -33.82
CA ALA A 615 16.90 -10.84 -33.61
C ALA A 615 16.44 -10.78 -32.14
#